data_AF-A0A161PAY8-F1
#
_entry.id   AF-A0A161PAY8-F1
#
_cell.length_a   1.000
_cell.length_b   1.000
_cell.length_c   1.000
_cell.angle_alpha   90.00
_cell.angle_beta   90.00
_cell.angle_gamma   90.00
#
_symmetry.space_group_name_H-M   'P 1'
#
loop_
_entity.id
_entity.type
_entity.pdbx_description
1 polymer ?
#
loop_
_entity_poly.entity_id
_entity_poly.type
_entity_poly.pdbx_seq_one_letter_code
_entity_poly.pdbx_strand_id
1 'polypeptide(L)'
;MDFSLKRTHELVSACRQIVNHMEVSGLQEQNLLANIKQQFESCEDVFAQTESEDKILPFVQLKLEELYKQIEELQSYTHQDYLSITNHNIEEYEALSYENQLNQSNVYHAKIDYYSTRKLLHNIEKIFHNMSN
;
A
#
# COMPACT_ATOMS: atom_id res chain seq x y z
N MET A 1 9.16 18.76 -16.00
CA MET A 1 9.14 17.61 -15.09
C MET A 1 9.57 16.41 -15.90
N ASP A 2 10.68 15.77 -15.52
CA ASP A 2 11.16 14.54 -16.16
C ASP A 2 10.03 13.48 -16.16
N PHE A 3 9.99 12.65 -17.21
CA PHE A 3 9.07 11.52 -17.28
C PHE A 3 9.23 10.59 -16.08
N SER A 4 10.46 10.37 -15.59
CA SER A 4 10.73 9.53 -14.42
C SER A 4 10.15 10.13 -13.13
N LEU A 5 10.35 11.43 -12.91
CA LEU A 5 9.79 12.15 -11.76
C LEU A 5 8.26 12.17 -11.76
N LYS A 6 7.66 12.48 -12.92
CA LYS A 6 6.19 12.47 -13.07
C LYS A 6 5.63 11.07 -12.80
N ARG A 7 6.27 10.04 -13.35
CA ARG A 7 5.82 8.65 -13.17
C ARG A 7 5.94 8.19 -11.72
N THR A 8 7.01 8.61 -11.04
CA THR A 8 7.21 8.40 -9.61
C THR A 8 6.06 9.03 -8.81
N HIS A 9 5.74 10.30 -9.10
CA HIS A 9 4.66 11.00 -8.41
C HIS A 9 3.30 10.31 -8.61
N GLU A 10 2.96 9.91 -9.84
CA GLU A 10 1.72 9.16 -10.11
C GLU A 10 1.60 7.88 -9.29
N LEU A 11 2.70 7.13 -9.15
CA LEU A 11 2.72 5.88 -8.39
C LEU A 11 2.61 6.13 -6.87
N VAL A 12 3.30 7.15 -6.35
CA VAL A 12 3.17 7.57 -4.94
C VAL A 12 1.74 8.00 -4.63
N SER A 13 1.13 8.78 -5.53
CA SER A 13 -0.27 9.23 -5.38
C SER A 13 -1.25 8.06 -5.40
N ALA A 14 -1.04 7.09 -6.29
CA ALA A 14 -1.84 5.86 -6.31
C ALA A 14 -1.68 5.06 -5.00
N CYS A 15 -0.46 4.96 -4.46
CA CYS A 15 -0.24 4.32 -3.17
C CYS A 15 -0.96 5.03 -2.03
N ARG A 16 -0.91 6.38 -1.98
CA ARG A 16 -1.64 7.19 -1.01
C ARG A 16 -3.14 6.93 -1.05
N GLN A 17 -3.73 6.87 -2.25
CA GLN A 17 -5.15 6.56 -2.42
C GLN A 17 -5.48 5.16 -1.88
N ILE A 18 -4.67 4.16 -2.21
CA ILE A 18 -4.87 2.79 -1.72
C ILE A 18 -4.86 2.75 -0.18
N VAL A 19 -3.83 3.31 0.47
CA VAL A 19 -3.75 3.26 1.94
C VAL A 19 -4.91 3.99 2.61
N ASN A 20 -5.42 5.07 2.01
CA ASN A 20 -6.56 5.82 2.54
C ASN A 20 -7.87 5.03 2.52
N HIS A 21 -7.99 4.02 1.68
CA HIS A 21 -9.15 3.13 1.59
C HIS A 21 -9.00 1.82 2.37
N MET A 22 -7.85 1.57 3.01
CA MET A 22 -7.63 0.38 3.83
C MET A 22 -8.25 0.54 5.22
N GLU A 23 -8.82 -0.56 5.75
CA GLU A 23 -9.54 -0.61 7.02
C GLU A 23 -9.12 -1.83 7.86
N VAL A 24 -7.97 -1.71 8.53
CA VAL A 24 -7.45 -2.78 9.38
C VAL A 24 -8.08 -2.79 10.78
N SER A 25 -8.25 -3.99 11.35
CA SER A 25 -9.08 -4.19 12.54
C SER A 25 -8.34 -4.08 13.88
N GLY A 26 -7.04 -4.39 13.92
CA GLY A 26 -6.26 -4.37 15.16
C GLY A 26 -5.57 -3.04 15.44
N LEU A 27 -5.38 -2.71 16.73
CA LEU A 27 -4.82 -1.43 17.17
C LEU A 27 -3.38 -1.23 16.68
N GLN A 28 -2.58 -2.29 16.63
CA GLN A 28 -1.20 -2.22 16.16
C GLN A 28 -1.16 -1.93 14.66
N GLU A 29 -2.00 -2.61 13.90
CA GLU A 29 -2.18 -2.47 12.46
C GLU A 29 -2.71 -1.08 12.11
N GLN A 30 -3.65 -0.55 12.90
CA GLN A 30 -4.18 0.81 12.74
C GLN A 30 -3.10 1.86 12.96
N ASN A 31 -2.27 1.71 13.99
CA ASN A 31 -1.14 2.62 14.24
C ASN A 31 -0.10 2.54 13.10
N LEU A 32 0.21 1.33 12.64
CA LEU A 32 1.12 1.11 11.51
C LEU A 32 0.58 1.76 10.23
N LEU A 33 -0.71 1.53 9.92
CA LEU A 33 -1.39 2.12 8.77
C LEU A 33 -1.43 3.66 8.85
N ALA A 34 -1.67 4.23 10.03
CA ALA A 34 -1.64 5.68 10.23
C ALA A 34 -0.25 6.26 9.94
N ASN A 35 0.81 5.60 10.39
CA ASN A 35 2.18 6.00 10.11
C ASN A 35 2.52 5.91 8.60
N ILE A 36 2.08 4.83 7.93
CA ILE A 36 2.22 4.66 6.48
C ILE A 36 1.50 5.80 5.73
N LYS A 37 0.25 6.11 6.12
CA LYS A 37 -0.54 7.23 5.55
C LYS A 37 0.20 8.56 5.67
N GLN A 38 0.73 8.86 6.86
CA GLN A 38 1.47 10.11 7.10
C GLN A 38 2.75 10.21 6.25
N GLN A 39 3.47 9.11 6.04
CA GLN A 39 4.67 9.11 5.21
C GLN A 39 4.36 9.29 3.72
N PHE A 40 3.28 8.70 3.21
CA PHE A 40 2.81 8.98 1.85
C PHE A 40 2.36 10.43 1.68
N GLU A 41 1.69 11.02 2.68
CA GLU A 41 1.36 12.46 2.69
C GLU A 41 2.64 13.31 2.62
N SER A 42 3.65 12.96 3.41
CA SER A 42 4.94 13.68 3.43
C SER A 42 5.65 13.61 2.07
N CYS A 43 5.49 12.52 1.32
CA CYS A 43 6.02 12.43 -0.04
C CYS A 43 5.27 13.38 -0.98
N GLU A 44 3.93 13.41 -0.93
CA GLU A 44 3.12 14.35 -1.72
C GLU A 44 3.45 15.81 -1.41
N ASP A 45 3.66 16.15 -0.14
CA ASP A 45 4.08 17.49 0.29
C ASP A 45 5.40 17.91 -0.37
N VAL A 46 6.37 16.99 -0.45
CA VAL A 46 7.65 17.26 -1.10
C VAL A 46 7.48 17.46 -2.62
N PHE A 47 6.64 16.66 -3.27
CA PHE A 47 6.29 16.87 -4.69
C PHE A 47 5.60 18.22 -4.94
N ALA A 48 4.80 18.70 -3.99
CA ALA A 48 4.08 19.97 -4.12
C ALA A 48 4.94 21.20 -3.81
N GLN A 49 5.89 21.09 -2.87
CA GLN A 49 6.67 22.22 -2.34
C GLN A 49 8.05 22.37 -2.99
N THR A 50 8.53 21.36 -3.71
CA THR A 50 9.87 21.34 -4.29
C THR A 50 9.80 21.17 -5.80
N GLU A 51 10.50 22.05 -6.53
CA GLU A 51 10.65 21.92 -8.00
C GLU A 51 11.97 21.24 -8.42
N SER A 52 12.90 21.09 -7.47
CA SER A 52 14.23 20.50 -7.68
C SER A 52 14.18 18.97 -7.54
N GLU A 53 14.26 18.29 -8.68
CA GLU A 53 14.30 16.83 -8.79
C GLU A 53 15.41 16.20 -7.93
N ASP A 54 16.60 16.80 -7.93
CA ASP A 54 17.77 16.39 -7.14
C ASP A 54 17.52 16.35 -5.63
N LYS A 55 16.46 17.03 -5.15
CA LYS A 55 16.04 17.01 -3.74
C LYS A 55 14.87 16.08 -3.50
N ILE A 56 13.95 15.96 -4.46
CA ILE A 56 12.75 15.14 -4.36
C ILE A 56 13.11 13.66 -4.38
N LEU A 57 13.86 13.21 -5.39
CA LEU A 57 14.11 11.79 -5.59
C LEU A 57 14.85 11.13 -4.43
N PRO A 58 15.94 11.69 -3.87
CA PRO A 58 16.62 11.08 -2.74
C PRO A 58 15.74 11.01 -1.48
N PHE A 59 14.93 12.05 -1.23
CA PHE A 59 14.01 12.06 -0.10
C PHE A 59 12.93 10.98 -0.24
N VAL A 60 12.29 10.93 -1.41
CA VAL A 60 11.23 9.97 -1.71
C VAL A 60 11.78 8.55 -1.69
N GLN A 61 12.97 8.31 -2.25
CA GLN A 61 13.61 6.99 -2.22
C GLN A 61 13.81 6.50 -0.78
N LEU A 62 14.39 7.33 0.11
CA LEU A 62 14.62 6.96 1.51
C LEU A 62 13.31 6.66 2.24
N LYS A 63 12.27 7.47 1.99
CA LYS A 63 10.94 7.23 2.56
C LYS A 63 10.29 5.95 2.04
N LEU A 64 10.46 5.66 0.75
CA LEU A 64 9.93 4.45 0.13
C LEU A 64 10.60 3.18 0.65
N GLU A 65 11.89 3.22 0.99
CA GLU A 65 12.59 2.08 1.62
C GLU A 65 12.05 1.78 3.03
N GLU A 66 11.72 2.82 3.80
CA GLU A 66 11.06 2.69 5.11
C GLU A 66 9.63 2.17 4.97
N LEU A 67 8.86 2.77 4.05
CA LEU A 67 7.49 2.37 3.74
C LEU A 67 7.41 0.92 3.26
N TYR A 68 8.35 0.47 2.43
CA TYR A 68 8.37 -0.89 1.91
C TYR A 68 8.36 -1.92 3.06
N LYS A 69 9.25 -1.75 4.05
CA LYS A 69 9.34 -2.65 5.22
C LYS A 69 8.08 -2.62 6.08
N GLN A 70 7.52 -1.43 6.30
CA GLN A 70 6.28 -1.28 7.07
C GLN A 70 5.08 -1.91 6.35
N ILE A 71 5.04 -1.84 5.03
CA ILE A 71 3.98 -2.46 4.23
C ILE A 71 4.15 -3.97 4.17
N GLU A 72 5.37 -4.52 4.19
CA GLU A 72 5.61 -5.97 4.36
C GLU A 72 5.12 -6.46 5.73
N GLU A 73 5.35 -5.69 6.79
CA GLU A 73 4.81 -5.98 8.13
C GLU A 73 3.27 -5.93 8.12
N LEU A 74 2.68 -4.88 7.55
CA LEU A 74 1.22 -4.77 7.40
C LEU A 74 0.62 -5.88 6.52
N GLN A 75 1.32 -6.31 5.48
CA GLN A 75 0.93 -7.43 4.63
C GLN A 75 0.88 -8.72 5.44
N SER A 76 1.85 -8.94 6.32
CA SER A 76 1.87 -10.12 7.19
C SER A 76 0.65 -10.16 8.10
N TYR A 77 0.28 -9.03 8.71
CA TYR A 77 -0.93 -8.91 9.52
C TYR A 77 -2.21 -9.15 8.71
N THR A 78 -2.39 -8.43 7.61
CA THR A 78 -3.60 -8.56 6.77
C THR A 78 -3.74 -9.95 6.15
N HIS A 79 -2.63 -10.62 5.83
CA HIS A 79 -2.64 -12.01 5.38
C HIS A 79 -3.08 -12.97 6.50
N GLN A 80 -2.57 -12.77 7.73
CA GLN A 80 -2.99 -13.56 8.89
C GLN A 80 -4.46 -13.37 9.22
N ASP A 81 -4.97 -12.13 9.15
CA ASP A 81 -6.40 -11.84 9.32
C ASP A 81 -7.24 -12.55 8.25
N TYR A 82 -6.84 -12.46 6.99
CA TYR A 82 -7.56 -13.11 5.89
C TYR A 82 -7.56 -14.65 6.02
N LEU A 83 -6.42 -15.24 6.39
CA LEU A 83 -6.33 -16.67 6.71
C LEU A 83 -7.23 -17.04 7.90
N SER A 84 -7.18 -16.28 8.99
CA SER A 84 -7.94 -16.56 10.21
C SER A 84 -9.45 -16.55 9.94
N ILE A 85 -9.96 -15.51 9.28
CA ILE A 85 -11.39 -15.34 9.02
C ILE A 85 -11.89 -16.38 7.99
N THR A 86 -11.03 -16.86 7.09
CA THR A 86 -11.36 -17.94 6.13
C THR A 86 -11.15 -19.35 6.70
N ASN A 87 -10.92 -19.50 8.02
CA ASN A 87 -10.56 -20.78 8.64
C ASN A 87 -9.38 -21.48 7.94
N HIS A 88 -8.41 -20.69 7.49
CA HIS A 88 -7.22 -21.08 6.73
C HIS A 88 -7.51 -21.67 5.34
N ASN A 89 -8.69 -21.37 4.76
CA ASN A 89 -9.07 -21.81 3.42
C ASN A 89 -9.46 -20.63 2.51
N ILE A 90 -8.47 -19.79 2.20
CA ILE A 90 -8.63 -18.66 1.26
C ILE A 90 -9.15 -19.13 -0.10
N GLU A 91 -8.64 -20.26 -0.60
CA GLU A 91 -8.98 -20.78 -1.93
C GLU A 91 -10.47 -21.11 -2.06
N GLU A 92 -11.06 -21.71 -1.03
CA GLU A 92 -12.51 -22.01 -0.99
C GLU A 92 -13.35 -20.73 -1.01
N TYR A 93 -12.95 -19.71 -0.24
CA TYR A 93 -13.64 -18.42 -0.28
C TYR A 93 -13.50 -17.73 -1.65
N GLU A 94 -12.30 -17.74 -2.23
CA GLU A 94 -12.06 -17.10 -3.53
C GLU A 94 -12.72 -17.83 -4.71
N ALA A 95 -13.03 -19.12 -4.56
CA ALA A 95 -13.79 -19.89 -5.52
C ALA A 95 -15.30 -19.54 -5.54
N LEU A 96 -15.81 -18.84 -4.52
CA LEU A 96 -17.19 -18.36 -4.50
C LEU A 96 -17.43 -17.33 -5.60
N SER A 97 -18.69 -17.22 -6.07
CA SER A 97 -19.08 -16.11 -6.95
C SER A 97 -18.87 -14.76 -6.28
N TYR A 98 -18.69 -13.70 -7.08
CA TYR A 98 -18.50 -12.34 -6.55
C TYR A 98 -19.63 -11.91 -5.61
N GLU A 99 -20.90 -12.18 -5.95
CA GLU A 99 -22.05 -11.87 -5.09
C GLU A 99 -21.96 -12.61 -3.74
N ASN A 100 -21.54 -13.87 -3.75
CA ASN A 100 -21.37 -14.66 -2.52
C ASN A 100 -20.19 -14.16 -1.67
N GLN A 101 -19.12 -13.69 -2.30
CA GLN A 101 -18.00 -13.05 -1.60
C GLN A 101 -18.45 -11.76 -0.91
N LEU A 102 -19.21 -10.90 -1.61
CA LEU A 102 -19.76 -9.66 -1.07
C LEU A 102 -20.72 -9.87 0.11
N ASN A 103 -21.49 -10.96 0.10
CA ASN A 103 -22.38 -11.31 1.21
C ASN A 103 -21.61 -11.67 2.50
N GLN A 104 -20.31 -11.96 2.40
CA GLN A 104 -19.41 -12.20 3.53
C GLN A 104 -18.51 -10.98 3.75
N SER A 105 -19.12 -9.86 4.12
CA SER A 105 -18.47 -8.54 4.20
C SER A 105 -17.10 -8.57 4.91
N ASN A 106 -17.01 -9.17 6.10
CA ASN A 106 -15.76 -9.21 6.87
C ASN A 106 -14.63 -9.95 6.13
N VAL A 107 -14.94 -11.06 5.45
CA VAL A 107 -13.96 -11.81 4.67
C VAL A 107 -13.54 -11.01 3.44
N TYR A 108 -14.51 -10.32 2.82
CA TYR A 108 -14.26 -9.48 1.66
C TYR A 108 -13.35 -8.29 2.01
N HIS A 109 -13.57 -7.63 3.14
CA HIS A 109 -12.70 -6.54 3.61
C HIS A 109 -11.27 -7.03 3.88
N ALA A 110 -11.11 -8.15 4.61
CA ALA A 110 -9.79 -8.73 4.86
C ALA A 110 -9.05 -9.10 3.55
N LYS A 111 -9.78 -9.64 2.56
CA LYS A 111 -9.26 -9.87 1.21
C LYS A 111 -8.75 -8.57 0.58
N ILE A 112 -9.58 -7.53 0.58
CA ILE A 112 -9.23 -6.23 -0.02
C ILE A 112 -8.00 -5.62 0.66
N ASP A 113 -7.90 -5.65 1.99
CA ASP A 113 -6.74 -5.13 2.70
C ASP A 113 -5.46 -5.90 2.33
N TYR A 114 -5.52 -7.25 2.33
CA TYR A 114 -4.37 -8.07 1.93
C TYR A 114 -3.90 -7.75 0.51
N TYR A 115 -4.80 -7.75 -0.48
CA TYR A 115 -4.43 -7.44 -1.86
C TYR A 115 -3.99 -5.98 -2.06
N SER A 116 -4.50 -5.06 -1.24
CA SER A 116 -4.05 -3.66 -1.23
C SER A 116 -2.59 -3.56 -0.82
N THR A 117 -2.14 -4.28 0.21
CA THR A 117 -0.71 -4.30 0.59
C THR A 117 0.18 -4.84 -0.54
N ARG A 118 -0.23 -5.91 -1.23
CA ARG A 118 0.50 -6.45 -2.39
C ARG A 118 0.63 -5.41 -3.51
N LYS A 119 -0.45 -4.65 -3.76
CA LYS A 119 -0.45 -3.60 -4.78
C LYS A 119 0.48 -2.45 -4.41
N LEU A 120 0.53 -2.08 -3.13
CA LEU A 120 1.44 -1.06 -2.63
C LEU A 120 2.90 -1.45 -2.84
N LEU A 121 3.30 -2.65 -2.42
CA LEU A 121 4.68 -3.14 -2.62
C LEU A 121 5.07 -3.13 -4.11
N HIS A 122 4.20 -3.67 -4.98
CA HIS A 122 4.43 -3.67 -6.43
C HIS A 122 4.59 -2.26 -7.02
N ASN A 123 3.84 -1.29 -6.52
CA ASN A 123 3.97 0.09 -6.98
C ASN A 123 5.30 0.71 -6.50
N ILE A 124 5.73 0.42 -5.27
CA ILE A 124 7.03 0.86 -4.73
C ILE A 124 8.19 0.26 -5.53
N GLU A 125 8.16 -1.04 -5.82
CA GLU A 125 9.16 -1.71 -6.65
C GLU A 125 9.28 -1.07 -8.04
N LYS A 126 8.15 -0.69 -8.65
CA LYS A 126 8.13 0.06 -9.92
C LYS A 126 8.77 1.43 -9.79
N ILE A 127 8.58 2.12 -8.67
CA ILE A 127 9.24 3.39 -8.42
C ILE A 127 10.75 3.20 -8.34
N PHE A 128 11.23 2.22 -7.56
CA PHE A 128 12.66 1.92 -7.46
C PHE A 128 13.27 1.57 -8.82
N HIS A 129 12.55 0.84 -9.66
CA HIS A 129 12.98 0.55 -11.02
C HIS A 129 13.08 1.83 -11.88
N ASN A 130 12.12 2.76 -11.77
CA ASN A 130 12.15 4.02 -12.52
C ASN A 130 13.30 4.95 -12.06
N MET A 131 13.66 4.92 -10.78
CA MET A 131 14.76 5.71 -10.23
C MET A 131 16.16 5.15 -10.58
N SER A 132 16.23 3.90 -11.02
CA SER A 132 17.48 3.21 -11.36
C SER A 132 17.84 3.29 -12.85
N ASN A 133 16.97 3.86 -13.69
CA ASN A 133 17.13 4.01 -15.14
C ASN A 133 17.30 5.49 -15.51
#